data_AF-A0A645GGY6-F1
#
_entry.id   AF-A0A645GGY6-F1
#
_cell.length_a   1.000
_cell.length_b   1.000
_cell.length_c   1.000
_cell.angle_alpha   90.00
_cell.angle_beta   90.00
_cell.angle_gamma   90.00
#
_symmetry.space_group_name_H-M   'P 1'
#
loop_
_entity.id
_entity.type
_entity.pdbx_description
1 polymer ?
#
loop_
_entity_poly.entity_id
_entity_poly.type
_entity_poly.pdbx_seq_one_letter_code
_entity_poly.pdbx_strand_id
1 'polypeptide(L)' 'MKAGFPPINIKFTDRIAYYNAFDEYNIKHNPSAMEKLFAGYVNERLNIYLKMLQD' A
#
# COMPACT_ATOMS: atom_id res chain seq x y z
N MET A 1 10.66 2.96 -4.78
CA MET A 1 11.50 3.51 -5.87
C MET A 1 12.98 3.14 -5.74
N LYS A 2 13.64 3.29 -4.57
CA LYS A 2 15.05 2.87 -4.39
C LYS A 2 15.30 1.35 -4.42
N ALA A 3 14.31 0.56 -4.01
CA ALA A 3 14.39 -0.91 -3.98
C ALA A 3 13.66 -1.59 -5.18
N GLY A 4 13.41 -0.87 -6.26
CA GLY A 4 12.75 -1.43 -7.45
C GLY A 4 11.22 -1.60 -7.39
N PHE A 5 10.59 -1.36 -6.23
CA PHE A 5 9.13 -1.42 -6.13
C PHE A 5 8.42 -0.34 -6.97
N PRO A 6 7.27 -0.68 -7.57
CA PRO A 6 6.47 0.28 -8.32
C PRO A 6 5.95 1.39 -7.40
N PRO A 7 5.69 2.59 -7.96
CA PRO A 7 5.06 3.66 -7.20
C PRO A 7 3.65 3.23 -6.77
N ILE A 8 3.36 3.40 -5.49
CA ILE A 8 2.01 3.19 -4.94
C ILE A 8 1.25 4.51 -4.92
N ASN A 9 -0.05 4.44 -5.23
CA ASN A 9 -0.95 5.57 -5.13
C ASN A 9 -2.11 5.18 -4.20
N ILE A 10 -2.11 5.73 -2.98
CA ILE A 10 -3.17 5.46 -2.00
C ILE A 10 -4.38 6.32 -2.37
N LYS A 11 -5.51 5.68 -2.62
CA LYS A 11 -6.74 6.35 -3.07
C LYS A 11 -7.32 7.18 -1.92
N PHE A 12 -7.89 8.34 -2.25
CA PHE A 12 -8.57 9.20 -1.27
C PHE A 12 -9.75 8.52 -0.56
N THR A 13 -10.39 7.55 -1.23
CA THR A 13 -11.43 6.70 -0.65
C THR A 13 -10.95 5.96 0.59
N ASP A 14 -9.66 5.62 0.64
CA ASP A 14 -9.07 4.77 1.67
C ASP A 14 -8.34 5.59 2.74
N ARG A 15 -8.54 6.92 2.75
CA ARG A 15 -7.90 7.83 3.71
C ARG A 15 -8.14 7.44 5.17
N ILE A 16 -9.29 6.87 5.50
CA ILE A 16 -9.61 6.41 6.86
C ILE A 16 -8.67 5.26 7.24
N ALA A 17 -8.50 4.28 6.36
CA ALA A 17 -7.59 3.16 6.58
C ALA A 17 -6.13 3.64 6.69
N TYR A 18 -5.74 4.62 5.87
CA TYR A 18 -4.45 5.29 5.98
C TYR A 18 -4.25 5.91 7.36
N TYR A 19 -5.12 6.81 7.82
CA TYR A 19 -4.96 7.45 9.12
C TYR A 19 -4.99 6.44 10.27
N ASN A 20 -5.91 5.47 10.25
CA ASN A 20 -5.98 4.43 11.28
C ASN A 20 -4.68 3.61 11.37
N ALA A 21 -4.05 3.29 10.24
CA ALA A 21 -2.81 2.54 10.22
C ALA A 21 -1.63 3.35 10.82
N PHE A 22 -1.60 4.66 10.56
CA PHE A 22 -0.59 5.57 11.14
C PHE A 22 -0.83 5.81 12.63
N ASP A 23 -2.09 5.96 13.06
CA ASP A 23 -2.45 6.12 14.46
C ASP A 23 -2.11 4.86 15.28
N GLU A 24 -2.40 3.68 14.75
CA GLU A 24 -2.05 2.42 15.42
C GLU A 24 -0.53 2.27 15.56
N TYR A 25 0.23 2.64 14.54
CA TYR A 25 1.69 2.66 14.61
C TYR A 25 2.19 3.66 15.65
N ASN A 26 1.60 4.86 15.72
CA ASN A 26 2.02 5.89 16.67
C ASN A 26 1.75 5.48 18.13
N ILE A 27 0.62 4.82 18.40
CA ILE A 27 0.21 4.43 19.76
C ILE A 27 0.90 3.13 20.20
N LYS A 28 0.92 2.12 19.34
CA LYS A 28 1.34 0.75 19.71
C LYS A 28 2.72 0.37 19.20
N HIS A 29 3.38 1.24 18.41
CA HIS A 29 4.60 0.92 17.66
C HIS A 29 4.48 -0.33 16.80
N ASN A 30 3.26 -0.63 16.33
CA ASN A 30 2.97 -1.80 15.53
C ASN A 30 2.77 -1.40 14.05
N PRO A 31 3.69 -1.74 13.14
CA PRO A 31 3.58 -1.38 11.74
C PRO A 31 2.64 -2.30 10.94
N SER A 32 2.08 -3.35 11.54
CA SER A 32 1.35 -4.40 10.81
C SER A 32 0.18 -3.86 9.97
N ALA A 33 -0.57 -2.87 10.48
CA ALA A 33 -1.66 -2.25 9.73
C ALA A 33 -1.15 -1.48 8.50
N MET A 34 -0.03 -0.76 8.68
CA MET A 34 0.61 0.01 7.61
C MET A 34 1.23 -0.90 6.55
N GLU A 35 1.89 -1.97 6.98
CA GLU A 35 2.45 -3.00 6.08
C GLU A 35 1.36 -3.65 5.23
N LYS A 36 0.23 -4.02 5.83
CA LYS A 36 -0.91 -4.59 5.10
C LYS A 36 -1.48 -3.61 4.08
N LEU A 37 -1.64 -2.34 4.45
CA LEU A 37 -2.13 -1.31 3.55
C LEU A 37 -1.19 -1.18 2.33
N PHE A 38 0.11 -1.00 2.57
CA PHE A 38 1.08 -0.82 1.49
C PHE A 38 1.22 -2.06 0.62
N ALA A 39 1.28 -3.26 1.21
CA ALA A 39 1.36 -4.51 0.46
C ALA A 39 0.16 -4.69 -0.48
N GLY A 40 -1.05 -4.32 -0.04
CA GLY A 40 -2.25 -4.34 -0.87
C GLY A 40 -2.10 -3.46 -2.12
N TYR A 41 -1.65 -2.21 -1.94
CA TYR A 41 -1.44 -1.28 -3.05
C TYR A 41 -0.31 -1.67 -3.99
N VAL A 42 0.79 -2.22 -3.47
CA VAL A 42 1.89 -2.75 -4.30
C VAL A 42 1.38 -3.90 -5.17
N ASN A 43 0.62 -4.83 -4.59
CA ASN A 43 0.07 -5.97 -5.31
C ASN A 43 -0.96 -5.55 -6.37
N GLU A 44 -1.85 -4.59 -6.06
CA GLU A 44 -2.77 -4.02 -7.04
C GLU A 44 -1.99 -3.46 -8.24
N ARG A 45 -0.92 -2.70 -7.97
CA ARG A 45 -0.09 -2.12 -9.02
C ARG A 45 0.67 -3.16 -9.84
N LEU A 46 1.20 -4.20 -9.19
CA LEU A 46 1.87 -5.30 -9.86
C LEU A 46 0.90 -6.06 -10.78
N ASN A 47 -0.31 -6.33 -10.31
CA ASN A 47 -1.35 -6.99 -11.10
C ASN A 47 -1.71 -6.21 -12.37
N ILE A 48 -1.76 -4.88 -12.30
CA ILE A 48 -1.98 -4.03 -13.47
C ILE A 48 -0.86 -4.22 -14.51
N TYR A 49 0.41 -4.21 -14.07
CA TYR A 49 1.54 -4.41 -14.98
C TYR A 49 1.57 -5.82 -15.58
N LEU A 50 1.24 -6.85 -14.80
CA LEU A 50 1.15 -8.21 -15.30
C LEU A 50 0.06 -8.35 -16.37
N LYS A 51 -1.10 -7.73 -16.16
CA LYS A 51 -2.18 -7.72 -17.16
C LYS A 51 -1.74 -7.05 -18.47
N MET A 52 -1.03 -5.92 -18.40
CA MET A 52 -0.50 -5.24 -19.59
C MET A 52 0.50 -6.07 -20.41
N LEU A 53 1.15 -7.07 -19.80
CA LEU A 53 2.09 -7.96 -20.48
C LEU A 53 1.42 -9.24 -21.02
N GLN A 54 0.19 -9.52 -20.61
CA GLN A 54 -0.58 -10.68 -21.06
C GLN A 54 -1.42 -10.38 -22.31
N ASP A 55 -1.52 -9.10 -22.69
CA ASP A 55 -2.09 -8.60 -23.94
C ASP A 55 -0.99 -8.38 -24.99
#